data_AF-A0A1D2S589-F1
#
_entry.id   AF-A0A1D2S589-F1
#
_cell.length_a   1.000
_cell.length_b   1.000
_cell.length_c   1.000
_cell.angle_alpha   90.00
_cell.angle_beta   90.00
_cell.angle_gamma   90.00
#
_symmetry.space_group_name_H-M   'P 1'
#
loop_
_entity.id
_entity.type
_entity.pdbx_description
1 polymer ?
#
loop_
_entity_poly.entity_id
_entity_poly.type
_entity_poly.pdbx_seq_one_letter_code
_entity_poly.pdbx_strand_id
1 'polypeptide(L)'
;MRPSAALQFKRALVREATDRYRTANPRVFGSVLQGNDRDGSDLDLLVDALPGATLFDLGGLQDELQTLLGVPVDVLTPADLPAKFRAQVLAQARPV
;
A
#
# COMPACT_ATOMS: atom_id res chain seq x y z
N MET A 1 2.56 0.64 -16.94
CA MET A 1 1.55 -0.29 -16.40
C MET A 1 0.77 0.45 -15.33
N ARG A 2 -0.56 0.31 -15.33
CA ARG A 2 -1.43 0.87 -14.32
C ARG A 2 -1.30 0.11 -12.99
N PRO A 3 -1.08 0.79 -11.85
CA PRO A 3 -1.03 0.16 -10.53
C PRO A 3 -2.22 -0.75 -10.21
N SER A 4 -3.44 -0.38 -10.58
CA SER A 4 -4.64 -1.19 -10.37
C SER A 4 -4.56 -2.55 -11.05
N ALA A 5 -4.04 -2.59 -12.28
CA ALA A 5 -3.83 -3.83 -13.01
C ALA A 5 -2.70 -4.66 -12.38
N ALA A 6 -1.56 -4.03 -12.05
CA ALA A 6 -0.44 -4.71 -11.39
C ALA A 6 -0.88 -5.38 -10.09
N LEU A 7 -1.62 -4.64 -9.25
CA LEU A 7 -2.20 -5.13 -8.02
C LEU A 7 -3.15 -6.29 -8.27
N GLN A 8 -4.09 -6.16 -9.22
CA GLN A 8 -5.09 -7.20 -9.51
C GLN A 8 -4.43 -8.56 -9.80
N PHE A 9 -3.35 -8.59 -10.57
CA PHE A 9 -2.64 -9.82 -10.90
C PHE A 9 -1.78 -10.37 -9.76
N LYS A 10 -1.36 -9.53 -8.80
CA LYS A 10 -0.35 -9.87 -7.79
C LYS A 10 -0.83 -9.68 -6.35
N ARG A 11 -2.15 -9.60 -6.10
CA ARG A 11 -2.72 -9.38 -4.75
C ARG A 11 -2.20 -10.36 -3.70
N ALA A 12 -2.09 -11.64 -4.05
CA ALA A 12 -1.58 -12.66 -3.14
C ALA A 12 -0.13 -12.36 -2.71
N LEU A 13 0.73 -12.00 -3.67
CA LEU A 13 2.13 -11.65 -3.40
C LEU A 13 2.25 -10.39 -2.53
N VAL A 14 1.35 -9.41 -2.69
CA VAL A 14 1.32 -8.21 -1.84
C VAL A 14 0.99 -8.58 -0.39
N ARG A 15 0.02 -9.48 -0.17
CA ARG A 15 -0.32 -9.98 1.17
C ARG A 15 0.85 -10.74 1.78
N GLU A 16 1.44 -11.67 1.03
CA GLU A 16 2.60 -12.45 1.50
C GLU A 16 3.80 -11.56 1.81
N ALA A 17 4.06 -10.52 1.01
CA ALA A 17 5.09 -9.53 1.30
C ALA A 17 4.77 -8.79 2.59
N THR A 18 3.55 -8.30 2.76
CA THR A 18 3.11 -7.61 3.99
C THR A 18 3.38 -8.47 5.23
N ASP A 19 3.07 -9.77 5.18
CA ASP A 19 3.26 -10.72 6.28
C ASP A 19 4.73 -10.99 6.63
N ARG A 20 5.68 -10.73 5.71
CA ARG A 20 7.13 -10.87 5.97
C ARG A 20 7.72 -9.70 6.76
N TYR A 21 7.06 -8.55 6.75
CA TYR A 21 7.48 -7.37 7.50
C TYR A 21 6.64 -7.21 8.75
N ARG A 22 7.06 -6.34 9.66
CA ARG A 22 6.32 -6.03 10.90
C ARG A 22 5.10 -5.13 10.62
N THR A 23 4.28 -5.48 9.64
CA THR A 23 3.09 -4.75 9.23
C THR A 23 1.91 -5.69 9.05
N ALA A 24 0.69 -5.15 8.99
CA ALA A 24 -0.54 -5.92 8.81
C ALA A 24 -1.58 -5.10 8.05
N ASN A 25 -2.70 -5.75 7.72
CA ASN A 25 -3.90 -5.10 7.18
C ASN A 25 -3.63 -4.20 5.95
N PRO A 26 -3.03 -4.76 4.87
CA PRO A 26 -2.73 -4.01 3.67
C PRO A 26 -4.03 -3.58 2.99
N ARG A 27 -4.19 -2.28 2.77
CA ARG A 27 -5.37 -1.68 2.15
C ARG A 27 -4.95 -0.66 1.11
N VAL A 28 -5.58 -0.71 -0.06
CA VAL A 28 -5.41 0.33 -1.08
C VAL A 28 -6.35 1.49 -0.86
N PHE A 29 -5.89 2.68 -1.21
CA PHE A 29 -6.71 3.88 -1.25
C PHE A 29 -6.35 4.73 -2.48
N GLY A 30 -6.87 5.95 -2.56
CA GLY A 30 -6.51 6.88 -3.63
C GLY A 30 -7.04 6.50 -5.01
N SER A 31 -6.25 6.82 -6.04
CA SER A 31 -6.66 6.74 -7.45
C SER A 31 -6.99 5.32 -7.92
N VAL A 32 -6.32 4.32 -7.34
CA VAL A 32 -6.48 2.89 -7.65
C VAL A 32 -7.86 2.35 -7.27
N LEU A 33 -8.49 2.89 -6.22
CA LEU A 33 -9.84 2.45 -5.81
C LEU A 33 -10.90 2.73 -6.86
N GLN A 34 -10.73 3.81 -7.63
CA GLN A 34 -11.70 4.26 -8.62
C GLN A 34 -11.29 3.87 -10.05
N GLY A 35 -10.17 3.14 -10.22
CA GLY A 35 -9.60 2.83 -11.52
C GLY A 35 -9.17 4.06 -12.31
N ASN A 36 -8.95 5.19 -11.61
CA ASN A 36 -8.54 6.46 -12.18
C ASN A 36 -7.01 6.59 -12.27
N ASP A 37 -6.28 5.56 -11.83
CA ASP A 37 -4.84 5.47 -11.96
C ASP A 37 -4.42 5.30 -13.42
N ARG A 38 -3.27 5.88 -13.76
CA ARG A 38 -2.71 5.91 -15.11
C ARG A 38 -1.38 5.16 -15.16
N ASP A 39 -0.89 4.93 -16.36
CA ASP A 39 0.48 4.44 -16.50
C ASP A 39 1.45 5.44 -15.87
N GLY A 40 2.32 4.94 -14.99
CA GLY A 40 3.27 5.76 -14.24
C GLY A 40 2.74 6.35 -12.93
N SER A 41 1.47 6.13 -12.59
CA SER A 41 0.97 6.39 -11.23
C SER A 41 1.64 5.46 -10.22
N ASP A 42 1.67 5.92 -8.98
CA ASP A 42 2.01 5.15 -7.78
C ASP A 42 0.81 4.34 -7.26
N LEU A 43 1.14 3.29 -6.52
CA LEU A 43 0.19 2.53 -5.71
C LEU A 43 0.25 3.03 -4.26
N ASP A 44 -0.78 3.73 -3.82
CA ASP A 44 -0.96 4.09 -2.41
C ASP A 44 -1.42 2.87 -1.59
N LEU A 45 -0.54 2.36 -0.72
CA LEU A 45 -0.83 1.22 0.15
C LEU A 45 -0.76 1.62 1.63
N LEU A 46 -1.90 1.50 2.31
CA LEU A 46 -2.01 1.69 3.74
C LEU A 46 -1.78 0.38 4.49
N VAL A 47 -0.90 0.39 5.50
CA VAL A 47 -0.63 -0.74 6.38
C VAL A 47 -0.72 -0.33 7.85
N ASP A 48 -1.07 -1.27 8.73
CA ASP A 48 -0.95 -1.10 10.17
C ASP A 48 0.46 -1.55 10.59
N ALA A 49 1.27 -0.63 11.14
CA ALA A 49 2.57 -0.99 11.71
C ALA A 49 2.37 -1.77 13.02
N LEU A 50 3.01 -2.93 13.14
CA LEU A 50 2.94 -3.75 14.35
C LEU A 50 3.91 -3.22 15.43
N PRO A 51 3.71 -3.57 16.71
CA PRO A 51 4.62 -3.16 17.78
C PRO A 51 6.08 -3.52 17.45
N GLY A 52 6.97 -2.53 17.58
CA GLY A 52 8.39 -2.67 17.27
C GLY A 52 8.74 -2.61 15.77
N ALA A 53 7.79 -2.28 14.90
CA ALA A 53 8.09 -1.94 13.51
C ALA A 53 8.99 -0.71 13.42
N THR A 54 9.92 -0.75 12.48
CA THR A 54 10.90 0.30 12.21
C THR A 54 10.66 0.91 10.84
N LEU A 55 11.31 2.05 10.56
CA LEU A 55 11.32 2.62 9.21
C LEU A 55 11.99 1.69 8.19
N PHE A 56 12.90 0.80 8.62
CA PHE A 56 13.48 -0.21 7.75
C PHE A 56 12.48 -1.31 7.38
N ASP A 57 11.54 -1.65 8.27
CA ASP A 57 10.46 -2.58 7.94
C ASP A 57 9.52 -1.97 6.88
N LEU A 58 9.13 -0.69 7.06
CA LEU A 58 8.25 0.01 6.13
C LEU A 58 8.93 0.23 4.77
N GLY A 59 10.16 0.76 4.78
CA GLY A 59 10.93 0.97 3.55
C GLY A 59 11.32 -0.32 2.84
N GLY A 60 11.60 -1.39 3.59
CA GLY A 60 11.86 -2.71 3.04
C GLY A 60 10.63 -3.29 2.35
N LEU A 61 9.45 -3.19 2.99
CA LEU A 61 8.18 -3.60 2.36
C LEU A 61 7.92 -2.78 1.09
N GLN A 62 8.14 -1.47 1.13
CA GLN A 62 7.97 -0.61 -0.03
C GLN A 62 8.88 -1.04 -1.19
N ASP A 63 10.17 -1.25 -0.95
CA ASP A 63 11.13 -1.68 -1.98
C ASP A 63 10.77 -3.05 -2.58
N GLU A 64 10.40 -4.02 -1.73
CA GLU A 64 9.96 -5.33 -2.18
C GLU A 64 8.68 -5.23 -3.02
N LEU A 65 7.68 -4.46 -2.59
CA LEU A 65 6.43 -4.29 -3.34
C LEU A 65 6.64 -3.60 -4.69
N GLN A 66 7.51 -2.59 -4.76
CA GLN A 66 7.87 -1.94 -6.02
C GLN A 66 8.50 -2.93 -6.99
N THR A 67 9.42 -3.76 -6.51
CA THR A 67 10.06 -4.82 -7.30
C THR A 67 9.04 -5.86 -7.76
N LEU A 68 8.19 -6.35 -6.85
CA LEU A 68 7.18 -7.36 -7.15
C LEU A 68 6.14 -6.85 -8.14
N LEU A 69 5.65 -5.62 -7.98
CA LEU A 69 4.57 -5.07 -8.79
C LEU A 69 5.08 -4.47 -10.10
N GLY A 70 6.30 -3.96 -10.14
CA GLY A 70 6.88 -3.26 -11.30
C GLY A 70 6.29 -1.85 -11.50
N VAL A 71 5.73 -1.26 -10.44
CA VAL A 71 5.23 0.12 -10.39
C VAL A 71 5.73 0.79 -9.10
N PRO A 72 5.79 2.13 -9.03
CA PRO A 72 6.04 2.84 -7.78
C PRO A 72 4.96 2.49 -6.75
N VAL A 73 5.36 2.37 -5.48
CA VAL A 73 4.47 2.04 -4.36
C VAL A 73 4.80 3.00 -3.23
N ASP A 74 3.79 3.60 -2.64
CA ASP A 74 3.91 4.41 -1.42
C ASP A 74 3.27 3.66 -0.25
N VAL A 75 4.10 3.22 0.70
CA VAL A 75 3.64 2.46 1.88
C VAL A 75 3.47 3.43 3.04
N LEU A 76 2.21 3.59 3.46
CA LEU A 76 1.82 4.57 4.46
C LEU A 76 1.18 3.87 5.66
N THR A 77 1.37 4.45 6.83
CA THR A 77 0.59 4.12 8.02
C THR A 77 -0.54 5.13 8.21
N PRO A 78 -1.59 4.81 8.99
CA PRO A 78 -2.61 5.80 9.33
C PRO A 78 -2.04 7.09 9.93
N ALA A 79 -0.90 7.01 10.62
CA ALA A 79 -0.25 8.16 11.25
C ALA A 79 0.38 9.13 10.22
N ASP A 80 0.79 8.64 9.05
CA ASP A 80 1.38 9.44 7.97
C ASP A 80 0.34 10.29 7.24
N LEU A 81 -0.94 9.88 7.32
CA LEU A 81 -2.04 10.61 6.72
C LEU A 81 -2.33 11.93 7.47
N PRO A 82 -2.55 13.05 6.75
CA PRO A 82 -3.00 14.30 7.35
C PRO A 82 -4.29 14.10 8.16
N ALA A 83 -4.32 14.61 9.39
CA ALA A 83 -5.44 14.39 10.32
C ALA A 83 -6.82 14.73 9.72
N LYS A 84 -6.89 15.78 8.89
CA LYS A 84 -8.11 16.22 8.21
C LYS A 84 -8.70 15.21 7.22
N PHE A 85 -7.87 14.31 6.67
CA PHE A 85 -8.29 13.32 5.67
C PHE A 85 -8.19 11.88 6.18
N ARG A 86 -7.45 11.63 7.26
CA ARG A 86 -7.20 10.28 7.81
C ARG A 86 -8.47 9.45 7.97
N ALA A 87 -9.49 9.99 8.63
CA ALA A 87 -10.74 9.26 8.86
C ALA A 87 -11.46 8.91 7.55
N GLN A 88 -11.48 9.84 6.59
CA GLN A 88 -12.07 9.62 5.27
C GLN A 88 -11.31 8.54 4.50
N VAL A 89 -9.98 8.61 4.48
CA VAL A 89 -9.13 7.62 3.80
C VAL A 89 -9.32 6.24 4.42
N LEU A 90 -9.29 6.13 5.75
CA LEU A 90 -9.51 4.86 6.46
C LEU A 90 -10.89 4.24 6.15
N ALA A 91 -11.93 5.06 6.03
CA ALA A 91 -13.28 4.59 5.70
C ALA A 91 -13.41 4.12 4.24
N GLN A 92 -12.60 4.67 3.33
CA GLN A 92 -12.64 4.33 1.91
C GLN A 92 -11.67 3.21 1.54
N ALA A 93 -10.59 3.06 2.30
CA ALA A 93 -9.52 2.10 2.05
C ALA A 93 -10.09 0.67 1.94
N ARG A 94 -9.66 -0.07 0.93
CA ARG A 94 -10.14 -1.43 0.65
C ARG A 94 -9.02 -2.43 0.88
N PRO A 95 -9.27 -3.56 1.56
CA PRO A 95 -8.27 -4.60 1.70
C PRO A 95 -7.70 -5.02 0.34
N VAL A 96 -6.39 -5.18 0.28
CA VAL A 96 -5.71 -5.98 -0.76
C VAL A 96 -5.95 -7.43 -0.43
#